data_AF-E3RDR5-F1
#
_entry.id   AF-E3RDR5-F1
#
_cell.length_a   1.000
_cell.length_b   1.000
_cell.length_c   1.000
_cell.angle_alpha   90.00
_cell.angle_beta   90.00
_cell.angle_gamma   90.00
#
_symmetry.space_group_name_H-M   'P 1'
#
loop_
_entity.id
_entity.type
_entity.pdbx_description
1 polymer ?
#
loop_
_entity_poly.entity_id
_entity_poly.type
_entity_poly.pdbx_seq_one_letter_code
_entity_poly.pdbx_strand_id
1 'polypeptide(L)'
;MIVGSPTASTRAEADKYPQLTYTCLQDMGTRFPETKAFPKKPCPAGIMVNLRFPTCWNGKDLDSPDHMAHMAYPESGTFESQGPCPASHPVRMPQLMYEVIYETAAFNDVSLWPEDGSQPFVYSFGDETGYGNHGDYIFGWKDDALQKIMDEECYVNCATMKTQSMAMMNSCSVPRKVNEAIGDTAWIPALPGHMNVTATAKARSFRA
;
A
#
# COMPACT_ATOMS: atom_id res chain seq x y z
N MET A 1 9.55 3.66 -10.43
CA MET A 1 8.39 4.52 -10.17
C MET A 1 8.04 4.47 -8.69
N ILE A 2 7.88 5.63 -8.04
CA ILE A 2 7.48 5.76 -6.64
C ILE A 2 6.16 6.54 -6.57
N VAL A 3 5.31 6.24 -5.58
CA VAL A 3 4.14 7.07 -5.21
C VAL A 3 4.04 7.22 -3.70
N GLY A 4 3.51 8.35 -3.23
CA GLY A 4 3.39 8.62 -1.80
C GLY A 4 4.67 9.17 -1.18
N SER A 5 4.67 9.24 0.14
CA SER A 5 5.85 9.66 0.90
C SER A 5 5.79 9.10 2.33
N PRO A 6 6.84 8.43 2.84
CA PRO A 6 6.91 7.99 4.22
C PRO A 6 7.00 9.12 5.24
N THR A 7 7.28 10.36 4.80
CA THR A 7 7.40 11.53 5.67
C THR A 7 6.16 12.43 5.66
N ALA A 8 5.13 12.09 4.89
CA ALA A 8 3.89 12.82 4.92
C ALA A 8 3.22 12.65 6.29
N SER A 9 3.00 13.77 6.98
CA SER A 9 2.42 13.80 8.34
C SER A 9 1.14 14.62 8.40
N THR A 10 0.80 15.29 7.30
CA THR A 10 -0.40 16.11 7.18
C THR A 10 -1.28 15.63 6.04
N ARG A 11 -2.59 15.95 6.16
CA ARG A 11 -3.56 15.67 5.11
C ARG A 11 -3.18 16.32 3.77
N ALA A 12 -2.68 17.55 3.81
CA ALA A 12 -2.30 18.30 2.61
C ALA A 12 -1.12 17.67 1.86
N GLU A 13 -0.18 17.04 2.59
CA GLU A 13 0.91 16.28 1.97
C GLU A 13 0.39 14.98 1.34
N ALA A 14 -0.45 14.24 2.06
CA ALA A 14 -1.05 13.00 1.55
C ALA A 14 -1.96 13.25 0.32
N ASP A 15 -2.66 14.39 0.28
CA ASP A 15 -3.54 14.75 -0.83
C ASP A 15 -2.79 15.03 -2.14
N LYS A 16 -1.46 15.24 -2.11
CA LYS A 16 -0.63 15.26 -3.33
C LYS A 16 -0.65 13.91 -4.06
N TYR A 17 -1.01 12.84 -3.36
CA TYR A 17 -1.11 11.48 -3.87
C TYR A 17 -2.55 10.99 -3.78
N PRO A 18 -3.44 11.39 -4.72
CA PRO A 18 -4.88 11.22 -4.59
C PRO A 18 -5.32 9.75 -4.53
N GLN A 19 -4.54 8.82 -5.07
CA GLN A 19 -4.89 7.40 -5.19
C GLN A 19 -4.24 6.48 -4.13
N LEU A 20 -3.75 7.06 -3.04
CA LEU A 20 -3.31 6.32 -1.85
C LEU A 20 -4.40 6.42 -0.79
N THR A 21 -5.05 5.30 -0.46
CA THR A 21 -6.25 5.27 0.38
C THR A 21 -6.28 4.07 1.32
N TYR A 22 -7.13 4.19 2.34
CA TYR A 22 -7.48 3.12 3.27
C TYR A 22 -8.97 2.79 3.15
N THR A 23 -9.31 1.52 3.31
CA THR A 23 -10.70 1.06 3.45
C THR A 23 -10.81 0.18 4.70
N CYS A 24 -11.73 0.53 5.59
CA CYS A 24 -12.04 -0.27 6.78
C CYS A 24 -12.98 -1.41 6.41
N LEU A 25 -12.45 -2.62 6.27
CA LEU A 25 -13.22 -3.75 5.76
C LEU A 25 -14.23 -4.26 6.80
N GLN A 26 -15.51 -4.23 6.44
CA GLN A 26 -16.55 -4.94 7.20
C GLN A 26 -16.56 -6.43 6.82
N ASP A 27 -16.25 -6.71 5.56
CA ASP A 27 -16.01 -8.02 4.97
C ASP A 27 -14.99 -7.89 3.82
N MET A 28 -14.58 -9.01 3.22
CA MET A 28 -13.62 -9.03 2.10
C MET A 28 -14.13 -8.35 0.82
N GLY A 29 -15.43 -8.05 0.72
CA GLY A 29 -16.05 -7.36 -0.42
C GLY A 29 -16.14 -5.85 -0.23
N THR A 30 -15.85 -5.33 0.96
CA THR A 30 -15.93 -3.90 1.26
C THR A 30 -14.89 -3.12 0.44
N ARG A 31 -15.32 -2.07 -0.27
CA ARG A 31 -14.41 -1.19 -1.05
C ARG A 31 -14.56 0.30 -0.73
N PHE A 32 -15.63 0.69 -0.03
CA PHE A 32 -15.95 2.08 0.32
C PHE A 32 -16.49 2.21 1.76
N PRO A 33 -16.42 3.41 2.37
CA PRO A 33 -15.73 4.60 1.88
C PRO A 33 -14.21 4.47 2.01
N GLU A 34 -13.50 5.16 1.11
CA GLU A 34 -12.05 5.32 1.18
C GLU A 34 -11.68 6.51 2.08
N THR A 35 -10.58 6.39 2.84
CA THR A 35 -10.02 7.46 3.68
C THR A 35 -8.55 7.70 3.38
N LYS A 36 -8.03 8.85 3.81
CA LYS A 36 -6.60 9.21 3.66
C LYS A 36 -5.73 8.87 4.85
N ALA A 37 -6.36 8.69 6.01
CA ALA A 37 -5.73 8.35 7.27
C ALA A 37 -6.23 6.96 7.71
N PHE A 38 -5.57 6.40 8.72
CA PHE A 38 -6.02 5.16 9.34
C PHE A 38 -7.51 5.23 9.76
N PRO A 39 -8.26 4.13 9.60
CA PRO A 39 -9.60 4.02 10.13
C PRO A 39 -9.66 4.30 11.65
N LYS A 40 -10.62 5.13 12.06
CA LYS A 40 -10.83 5.50 13.46
C LYS A 40 -11.72 4.53 14.25
N LYS A 41 -11.99 3.36 13.68
CA LYS A 41 -12.90 2.36 14.25
C LYS A 41 -12.37 0.96 13.94
N PRO A 42 -12.72 -0.05 14.76
CA PRO A 42 -12.41 -1.44 14.45
C PRO A 42 -12.89 -1.84 13.06
N CYS A 43 -12.06 -2.61 12.35
CA CYS A 43 -12.35 -3.10 11.01
C CYS A 43 -12.46 -4.64 11.08
N PRO A 44 -13.69 -5.19 11.09
CA PRO A 44 -13.93 -6.61 11.31
C PRO A 44 -13.10 -7.54 10.44
N ALA A 45 -12.84 -7.15 9.20
CA ALA A 45 -12.10 -7.94 8.22
C ALA A 45 -10.73 -7.34 7.87
N GLY A 46 -10.20 -6.42 8.70
CA GLY A 46 -8.90 -5.81 8.50
C GLY A 46 -8.93 -4.44 7.82
N ILE A 47 -7.74 -3.86 7.65
CA ILE A 47 -7.56 -2.56 7.00
C ILE A 47 -6.94 -2.80 5.64
N MET A 48 -7.67 -2.45 4.59
CA MET A 48 -7.16 -2.47 3.22
C MET A 48 -6.46 -1.17 2.92
N VAL A 49 -5.28 -1.27 2.33
CA VAL A 49 -4.50 -0.16 1.80
C VAL A 49 -4.42 -0.31 0.30
N ASN A 50 -4.87 0.73 -0.40
CA ASN A 50 -4.82 0.80 -1.85
C ASN A 50 -3.76 1.80 -2.28
N LEU A 51 -2.82 1.34 -3.10
CA LEU A 51 -1.81 2.17 -3.74
C LEU A 51 -2.01 2.03 -5.24
N ARG A 52 -2.73 2.97 -5.86
CA ARG A 52 -2.90 2.97 -7.32
C ARG A 52 -1.92 3.96 -7.93
N PHE A 53 -1.07 3.46 -8.81
CA PHE A 53 -0.03 4.25 -9.45
C PHE A 53 -0.61 5.12 -10.58
N PRO A 54 0.09 6.23 -10.94
CA PRO A 54 -0.27 7.04 -12.10
C PRO A 54 -0.25 6.24 -13.42
N THR A 55 -1.10 6.64 -14.36
CA THR A 55 -1.38 5.87 -15.60
C THR A 55 -1.02 6.64 -16.87
N CYS A 56 -0.31 7.76 -16.76
CA CYS A 56 0.07 8.61 -17.88
C CYS A 56 1.59 8.79 -17.87
N TRP A 57 2.25 8.30 -18.91
CA TRP A 57 3.70 8.39 -19.10
C TRP A 57 4.06 9.58 -19.99
N ASN A 58 5.21 10.21 -19.70
CA ASN A 58 5.70 11.36 -20.45
C ASN A 58 6.16 11.05 -21.89
N GLY A 59 6.20 9.77 -22.27
CA GLY A 59 6.57 9.33 -23.62
C GLY A 59 8.07 9.38 -23.90
N LYS A 60 8.89 9.71 -22.90
CA LYS A 60 10.31 10.00 -23.07
C LYS A 60 11.20 9.27 -22.07
N ASP A 61 10.94 9.44 -20.79
CA ASP A 61 11.86 9.04 -19.72
C ASP A 61 11.37 7.75 -19.06
N LEU A 62 12.17 6.69 -19.10
CA LEU A 62 11.83 5.42 -18.43
C LEU A 62 11.85 5.54 -16.90
N ASP A 63 12.60 6.53 -16.40
CA ASP A 63 12.69 6.90 -15.00
C ASP A 63 13.11 8.37 -14.90
N SER A 64 12.85 9.00 -13.77
CA SER A 64 13.24 10.38 -13.48
C SER A 64 14.13 10.44 -12.24
N PRO A 65 14.92 11.51 -12.00
CA PRO A 65 15.78 11.59 -10.81
C PRO A 65 15.05 11.46 -9.47
N ASP A 66 13.77 11.84 -9.44
CA ASP A 66 12.88 11.68 -8.29
C ASP A 66 12.07 10.37 -8.32
N HIS A 67 12.23 9.56 -9.38
CA HIS A 67 11.47 8.35 -9.67
C HIS A 67 9.95 8.53 -9.81
N MET A 68 9.47 9.76 -9.98
CA MET A 68 8.04 10.11 -9.98
C MET A 68 7.64 10.93 -11.20
N ALA A 69 8.39 11.98 -11.55
CA ALA A 69 8.03 12.97 -12.57
C ALA A 69 7.92 12.45 -14.02
N HIS A 70 8.33 11.21 -14.29
CA HIS A 70 8.08 10.57 -15.59
C HIS A 70 6.64 10.05 -15.75
N MET A 71 5.85 10.04 -14.67
CA MET A 71 4.47 9.56 -14.65
C MET A 71 3.52 10.60 -14.02
N ALA A 72 2.28 10.64 -14.48
CA ALA A 72 1.22 11.51 -13.96
C ALA A 72 -0.12 10.77 -13.83
N TYR A 73 -0.96 11.26 -12.91
CA TYR A 73 -2.36 10.84 -12.86
C TYR A 73 -3.15 11.51 -14.00
N PRO A 74 -4.31 10.94 -14.39
CA PRO A 74 -5.24 11.60 -15.29
C PRO A 74 -5.63 13.01 -14.80
N GLU A 75 -5.89 13.93 -15.73
CA GLU A 75 -6.32 15.30 -15.40
C GLU A 75 -7.69 15.34 -14.70
N SER A 76 -8.52 14.34 -14.98
CA SER A 76 -9.83 14.15 -14.36
C SER A 76 -10.19 12.67 -14.35
N GLY A 77 -11.07 12.27 -13.43
CA GLY A 77 -11.49 10.89 -13.26
C GLY A 77 -10.39 9.99 -12.71
N THR A 78 -10.45 8.70 -13.06
CA THR A 78 -9.55 7.64 -12.60
C THR A 78 -9.18 6.72 -13.77
N PHE A 79 -8.40 5.67 -13.49
CA PHE A 79 -8.12 4.62 -14.48
C PHE A 79 -9.41 3.94 -14.95
N GLU A 80 -10.31 3.62 -14.02
CA GLU A 80 -11.60 2.95 -14.24
C GLU A 80 -12.55 3.80 -15.07
N SER A 81 -12.58 5.11 -14.84
CA SER A 81 -13.37 6.05 -15.66
C SER A 81 -12.69 6.42 -16.97
N GLN A 82 -11.54 5.83 -17.26
CA GLN A 82 -10.72 6.12 -18.42
C GLN A 82 -10.32 7.59 -18.58
N GLY A 83 -10.00 8.25 -17.47
CA GLY A 83 -9.61 9.66 -17.43
C GLY A 83 -8.53 10.04 -18.44
N PRO A 84 -8.59 11.25 -19.04
CA PRO A 84 -7.63 11.69 -20.05
C PRO A 84 -6.27 11.98 -19.41
N CYS A 85 -5.22 11.59 -20.13
CA CYS A 85 -3.86 11.93 -19.74
C CYS A 85 -3.53 13.39 -20.06
N PRO A 86 -2.73 14.07 -19.21
CA PRO A 86 -2.32 15.44 -19.48
C PRO A 86 -1.43 15.52 -20.69
N ALA A 87 -1.39 16.70 -21.33
CA ALA A 87 -0.54 16.93 -22.50
C ALA A 87 0.96 16.73 -22.20
N SER A 88 1.38 16.92 -20.94
CA SER A 88 2.75 16.64 -20.48
C SER A 88 3.05 15.14 -20.38
N HIS A 89 2.03 14.29 -20.28
CA HIS A 89 2.15 12.84 -20.16
C HIS A 89 1.20 12.10 -21.11
N PRO A 90 1.37 12.24 -22.43
CA PRO A 90 0.34 11.87 -23.40
C PRO A 90 0.16 10.35 -23.59
N VAL A 91 1.08 9.52 -23.09
CA VAL A 91 1.04 8.07 -23.33
C VAL A 91 0.31 7.38 -22.19
N ARG A 92 -0.83 6.75 -22.52
CA ARG A 92 -1.60 5.98 -21.54
C ARG A 92 -0.91 4.64 -21.25
N MET A 93 -0.80 4.33 -19.96
CA MET A 93 -0.19 3.11 -19.45
C MET A 93 -1.21 2.25 -18.69
N PRO A 94 -0.95 0.94 -18.57
CA PRO A 94 -1.69 0.07 -17.64
C PRO A 94 -1.52 0.58 -16.20
N GLN A 95 -2.56 0.41 -15.38
CA GLN A 95 -2.46 0.76 -13.96
C GLN A 95 -1.79 -0.36 -13.17
N LEU A 96 -0.74 0.01 -12.44
CA LEU A 96 -0.23 -0.79 -11.34
C LEU A 96 -1.01 -0.43 -10.08
N MET A 97 -1.49 -1.46 -9.37
CA MET A 97 -2.19 -1.30 -8.11
C MET A 97 -1.68 -2.33 -7.12
N TYR A 98 -1.35 -1.87 -5.92
CA TYR A 98 -1.15 -2.75 -4.77
C TYR A 98 -2.38 -2.64 -3.86
N GLU A 99 -2.99 -3.79 -3.57
CA GLU A 99 -4.03 -3.96 -2.56
C GLU A 99 -3.41 -4.79 -1.43
N VAL A 100 -3.19 -4.16 -0.27
CA VAL A 100 -2.59 -4.81 0.90
C VAL A 100 -3.63 -4.85 2.01
N ILE A 101 -3.89 -6.01 2.59
CA ILE A 101 -4.88 -6.16 3.66
C ILE A 101 -4.16 -6.49 4.96
N TYR A 102 -4.09 -5.51 5.85
CA TYR A 102 -3.58 -5.71 7.20
C TYR A 102 -4.59 -6.45 8.06
N GLU A 103 -4.20 -7.61 8.59
CA GLU A 103 -5.00 -8.48 9.46
C GLU A 103 -5.11 -7.89 10.88
N THR A 104 -5.89 -6.83 11.03
CA THR A 104 -6.08 -6.14 12.32
C THR A 104 -7.20 -6.71 13.19
N ALA A 105 -7.88 -7.76 12.73
CA ALA A 105 -9.08 -8.30 13.38
C ALA A 105 -8.85 -8.73 14.84
N ALA A 106 -7.66 -9.27 15.15
CA ALA A 106 -7.26 -9.64 16.50
C ALA A 106 -7.15 -8.45 17.48
N PHE A 107 -7.20 -7.21 16.98
CA PHE A 107 -7.11 -5.97 17.73
C PHE A 107 -8.41 -5.15 17.67
N ASN A 108 -9.53 -5.77 17.29
CA ASN A 108 -10.83 -5.10 17.25
C ASN A 108 -11.49 -4.91 18.62
N ASP A 109 -10.96 -5.55 19.67
CA ASP A 109 -11.39 -5.28 21.04
C ASP A 109 -10.98 -3.85 21.42
N VAL A 110 -11.97 -2.96 21.54
CA VAL A 110 -11.78 -1.55 21.86
C VAL A 110 -11.16 -1.32 23.23
N SER A 111 -11.18 -2.31 24.13
CA SER A 111 -10.46 -2.21 25.41
C SER A 111 -8.94 -2.25 25.25
N LEU A 112 -8.44 -2.67 24.08
CA LEU A 112 -7.03 -2.61 23.71
C LEU A 112 -6.64 -1.25 23.11
N TRP A 113 -7.62 -0.38 22.82
CA TRP A 113 -7.39 0.91 22.18
C TRP A 113 -7.12 1.99 23.25
N PRO A 114 -6.45 3.09 22.88
CA PRO A 114 -6.25 4.24 23.77
C PRO A 114 -7.55 4.76 24.40
N GLU A 115 -7.49 5.17 25.68
CA GLU A 115 -8.65 5.69 26.43
C GLU A 115 -9.24 6.98 25.83
N ASP A 116 -8.44 7.73 25.06
CA ASP A 116 -8.88 8.94 24.36
C ASP A 116 -9.72 8.65 23.10
N GLY A 117 -9.89 7.37 22.75
CA GLY A 117 -10.66 6.93 21.59
C GLY A 117 -9.93 7.06 20.26
N SER A 118 -8.63 7.34 20.26
CA SER A 118 -7.79 7.30 19.06
C SER A 118 -7.57 5.86 18.56
N GLN A 119 -7.22 5.71 17.28
CA GLN A 119 -6.90 4.41 16.69
C GLN A 119 -5.47 3.98 17.09
N PRO A 120 -5.20 2.69 17.35
CA PRO A 120 -3.92 2.25 17.93
C PRO A 120 -2.82 1.92 16.91
N PHE A 121 -3.09 1.96 15.61
CA PHE A 121 -2.16 1.46 14.60
C PHE A 121 -1.11 2.50 14.22
N VAL A 122 0.12 2.04 14.06
CA VAL A 122 1.29 2.86 13.75
C VAL A 122 2.11 2.14 12.70
N TYR A 123 2.57 2.84 11.66
CA TYR A 123 3.56 2.26 10.77
C TYR A 123 4.91 2.09 11.46
N SER A 124 5.75 1.17 10.97
CA SER A 124 7.05 0.87 11.60
C SER A 124 8.03 2.05 11.64
N PHE A 125 7.78 3.12 10.87
CA PHE A 125 8.55 4.37 10.90
C PHE A 125 7.93 5.46 11.81
N GLY A 126 6.95 5.09 12.64
CA GLY A 126 6.37 5.96 13.67
C GLY A 126 5.19 6.83 13.22
N ASP A 127 4.63 6.60 12.03
CA ASP A 127 3.43 7.31 11.59
C ASP A 127 2.15 6.72 12.21
N GLU A 128 1.54 7.49 13.11
CA GLU A 128 0.27 7.17 13.78
C GLU A 128 -0.96 7.69 13.02
N THR A 129 -0.74 8.42 11.92
CA THR A 129 -1.81 9.06 11.14
C THR A 129 -2.23 8.22 9.95
N GLY A 130 -1.30 7.48 9.35
CA GLY A 130 -1.47 6.76 8.09
C GLY A 130 -1.19 7.61 6.85
N TYR A 131 -0.82 8.89 6.99
CA TYR A 131 -0.47 9.75 5.85
C TYR A 131 0.85 9.37 5.19
N GLY A 132 1.76 8.70 5.91
CA GLY A 132 3.09 8.28 5.45
C GLY A 132 3.08 7.11 4.45
N ASN A 133 1.97 6.89 3.75
CA ASN A 133 1.82 5.78 2.84
C ASN A 133 2.65 6.01 1.56
N HIS A 134 3.31 4.96 1.07
CA HIS A 134 4.04 4.99 -0.20
C HIS A 134 4.16 3.61 -0.81
N GLY A 135 4.43 3.57 -2.12
CA GLY A 135 4.63 2.34 -2.88
C GLY A 135 5.70 2.51 -3.94
N ASP A 136 6.53 1.48 -4.07
CA ASP A 136 7.62 1.44 -5.02
C ASP A 136 7.35 0.35 -6.05
N TYR A 137 7.54 0.69 -7.32
CA TYR A 137 7.52 -0.26 -8.41
C TYR A 137 8.84 -0.23 -9.17
N ILE A 138 9.45 -1.42 -9.23
CA ILE A 138 10.62 -1.72 -10.05
C ILE A 138 10.20 -2.77 -11.05
N PHE A 139 10.42 -2.50 -12.33
CA PHE A 139 10.11 -3.45 -13.39
C PHE A 139 11.06 -4.65 -13.30
N GLY A 140 10.49 -5.84 -13.04
CA GLY A 140 11.23 -7.09 -12.92
C GLY A 140 10.73 -8.21 -13.83
N TRP A 141 9.84 -7.91 -14.78
CA TRP A 141 9.33 -8.92 -15.70
C TRP A 141 10.43 -9.35 -16.68
N LYS A 142 10.51 -10.66 -16.92
CA LYS A 142 11.52 -11.24 -17.80
C LYS A 142 11.05 -11.18 -19.26
N ASP A 143 11.94 -10.74 -20.15
CA ASP A 143 11.72 -10.69 -21.59
C ASP A 143 10.41 -9.96 -21.95
N ASP A 144 9.55 -10.58 -22.78
CA ASP A 144 8.27 -10.04 -23.24
C ASP A 144 7.07 -10.46 -22.37
N ALA A 145 7.31 -10.99 -21.17
CA ALA A 145 6.25 -11.55 -20.32
C ALA A 145 5.15 -10.54 -20.01
N LEU A 146 5.49 -9.29 -19.64
CA LEU A 146 4.47 -8.28 -19.39
C LEU A 146 3.69 -7.93 -20.66
N GLN A 147 4.37 -7.81 -21.81
CA GLN A 147 3.72 -7.45 -23.07
C GLN A 147 2.69 -8.49 -23.50
N LYS A 148 3.03 -9.78 -23.37
CA LYS A 148 2.11 -10.89 -23.65
C LYS A 148 0.82 -10.83 -22.82
N ILE A 149 0.93 -10.45 -21.54
CA ILE A 149 -0.25 -10.30 -20.66
C ILE A 149 -1.10 -9.12 -21.12
N MET A 150 -0.45 -8.00 -21.45
CA MET A 150 -1.13 -6.78 -21.85
C MET A 150 -1.86 -6.90 -23.18
N ASP A 151 -1.36 -7.74 -24.09
CA ASP A 151 -1.97 -8.00 -25.39
C ASP A 151 -3.08 -9.06 -25.34
N GLU A 152 -3.22 -9.80 -24.24
CA GLU A 152 -4.28 -10.78 -24.05
C GLU A 152 -5.53 -10.14 -23.45
N GLU A 153 -6.67 -10.24 -24.14
CA GLU A 153 -7.97 -9.82 -23.63
C GLU A 153 -8.46 -10.76 -22.52
N CYS A 154 -7.96 -10.54 -21.31
CA CYS A 154 -8.22 -11.38 -20.15
C CYS A 154 -8.34 -10.53 -18.87
N TYR A 155 -9.19 -10.98 -17.94
CA TYR A 155 -9.30 -10.37 -16.61
C TYR A 155 -8.62 -11.21 -15.52
N VAL A 156 -8.90 -12.52 -15.47
CA VAL A 156 -8.33 -13.46 -14.48
C VAL A 156 -7.99 -14.78 -15.17
N ASN A 157 -6.87 -15.40 -14.79
CA ASN A 157 -6.40 -16.70 -15.30
C ASN A 157 -6.13 -16.73 -16.82
N CYS A 158 -5.33 -15.77 -17.28
CA CYS A 158 -4.96 -15.62 -18.69
C CYS A 158 -4.17 -16.81 -19.21
N ALA A 159 -4.48 -17.28 -20.41
CA ALA A 159 -3.96 -18.51 -20.99
C ALA A 159 -2.46 -18.42 -21.29
N THR A 160 -1.94 -17.22 -21.57
CA THR A 160 -0.51 -17.00 -21.83
C THR A 160 0.35 -17.07 -20.56
N MET A 161 -0.27 -17.07 -19.38
CA MET A 161 0.42 -16.98 -18.09
C MET A 161 0.38 -18.26 -17.28
N LYS A 162 1.53 -18.60 -16.70
CA LYS A 162 1.61 -19.65 -15.68
C LYS A 162 1.17 -19.08 -14.35
N THR A 163 0.13 -19.68 -13.76
CA THR A 163 -0.27 -19.42 -12.39
C THR A 163 0.46 -20.38 -11.45
N GLN A 164 0.54 -20.00 -10.18
CA GLN A 164 1.05 -20.86 -9.12
C GLN A 164 0.10 -20.81 -7.93
N SER A 165 0.04 -21.89 -7.16
CA SER A 165 -0.84 -21.94 -5.99
C SER A 165 -0.39 -20.96 -4.91
N MET A 166 -1.32 -20.54 -4.05
CA MET A 166 -0.99 -19.72 -2.87
C MET A 166 0.03 -20.41 -1.95
N ALA A 167 -0.04 -21.74 -1.83
CA ALA A 167 0.94 -22.50 -1.07
C ALA A 167 2.36 -22.37 -1.64
N MET A 168 2.50 -22.41 -2.97
CA MET A 168 3.79 -22.19 -3.64
C MET A 168 4.26 -20.73 -3.48
N MET A 169 3.37 -19.75 -3.62
CA MET A 169 3.70 -18.33 -3.35
C MET A 169 4.25 -18.14 -1.94
N ASN A 170 3.55 -18.65 -0.94
CA ASN A 170 3.90 -18.53 0.47
C ASN A 170 5.13 -19.36 0.88
N SER A 171 5.57 -20.30 0.04
CA SER A 171 6.81 -21.06 0.28
C SER A 171 8.07 -20.24 -0.03
N CYS A 172 7.95 -19.18 -0.82
CA CYS A 172 9.04 -18.25 -1.08
C CYS A 172 9.29 -17.41 0.18
N SER A 173 10.38 -17.67 0.88
CA SER A 173 10.76 -16.94 2.10
C SER A 173 12.20 -16.47 2.03
N VAL A 174 12.43 -15.27 2.55
CA VAL A 174 13.77 -14.71 2.74
C VAL A 174 14.08 -14.81 4.23
N PRO A 175 15.26 -15.33 4.63
CA PRO A 175 15.62 -15.40 6.04
C PRO A 175 15.69 -14.00 6.64
N ARG A 176 15.39 -13.89 7.95
CA ARG A 176 15.55 -12.63 8.69
C ARG A 176 16.99 -12.15 8.57
N LYS A 177 17.17 -10.93 8.07
CA LYS A 177 18.50 -10.27 8.02
C LYS A 177 18.88 -9.62 9.35
N VAL A 178 17.89 -9.14 10.10
CA VAL A 178 18.05 -8.55 11.42
C VAL A 178 17.31 -9.41 12.43
N ASN A 179 18.01 -9.81 13.49
CA ASN A 179 17.46 -10.65 14.55
C ASN A 179 17.08 -9.78 15.75
N GLU A 180 15.87 -9.24 15.74
CA GLU A 180 15.30 -8.47 16.83
C GLU A 180 13.87 -8.93 17.15
N ALA A 181 13.36 -8.52 18.31
CA ALA A 181 11.99 -8.80 18.69
C ALA A 181 11.03 -7.87 17.91
N ILE A 182 10.21 -8.46 17.04
CA ILE A 182 9.25 -7.73 16.19
C ILE A 182 7.81 -7.79 16.68
N GLY A 183 7.60 -8.28 17.90
CA GLY A 183 6.27 -8.36 18.52
C GLY A 183 5.33 -9.42 17.93
N ASP A 184 5.88 -10.45 17.28
CA ASP A 184 5.15 -11.57 16.68
C ASP A 184 4.57 -12.54 17.73
N THR A 185 5.28 -12.69 18.84
CA THR A 185 4.99 -13.65 19.92
C THR A 185 4.51 -12.99 21.20
N ALA A 186 5.05 -11.81 21.53
CA ALA A 186 4.71 -11.06 22.74
C ALA A 186 4.74 -9.56 22.48
N TRP A 187 4.12 -8.80 23.39
CA TRP A 187 4.21 -7.34 23.40
C TRP A 187 5.66 -6.89 23.65
N ILE A 188 6.14 -5.94 22.86
CA ILE A 188 7.49 -5.35 22.95
C ILE A 188 7.41 -3.92 23.49
N PRO A 189 8.45 -3.41 24.17
CA PRO A 189 8.41 -2.09 24.81
C PRO A 189 8.56 -0.90 23.84
N ALA A 190 8.99 -1.14 22.60
CA ALA A 190 9.17 -0.13 21.56
C ALA A 190 9.10 -0.78 20.17
N LEU A 191 8.89 0.03 19.14
CA LEU A 191 8.92 -0.44 17.75
C LEU A 191 10.34 -0.93 17.36
N PRO A 192 10.44 -1.97 16.50
CA PRO A 192 11.73 -2.42 15.96
C PRO A 192 12.50 -1.28 15.30
N GLY A 193 13.83 -1.26 15.44
CA GLY A 193 14.68 -0.20 14.90
C GLY A 193 14.69 1.13 15.67
N HIS A 194 13.87 1.32 16.71
CA HIS A 194 13.94 2.50 17.58
C HIS A 194 14.92 2.27 18.76
N MET A 195 15.96 3.10 18.83
CA MET A 195 16.88 3.14 19.98
C MET A 195 16.28 4.01 21.08
N ASN A 196 15.82 3.38 22.17
CA ASN A 196 15.46 4.03 23.43
C ASN A 196 14.42 5.17 23.34
N VAL A 197 13.18 4.85 22.98
CA VAL A 197 12.06 5.68 23.41
C VAL A 197 11.61 5.16 24.77
N THR A 198 11.68 6.00 25.79
CA THR A 198 10.89 5.88 27.03
C THR A 198 9.41 5.91 26.65
N ALA A 199 8.88 4.82 26.09
CA ALA A 199 7.49 4.71 25.71
C ALA A 199 6.79 3.88 26.78
N THR A 200 5.83 4.50 27.45
CA THR A 200 4.84 3.83 28.31
C THR A 200 3.91 2.90 27.52
N ALA A 201 3.98 2.90 26.18
CA ALA A 201 3.16 2.08 25.30
C ALA A 201 3.91 0.82 24.82
N LYS A 202 3.25 -0.34 24.92
CA LYS A 202 3.75 -1.60 24.34
C LYS A 202 3.27 -1.74 22.90
N ALA A 203 4.07 -2.35 22.03
CA ALA A 203 3.72 -2.64 20.64
C ALA A 203 3.55 -4.14 20.39
N ARG A 204 2.72 -4.51 19.41
CA ARG A 204 2.53 -5.88 18.92
C ARG A 204 2.34 -5.84 17.40
N SER A 205 2.99 -6.75 16.67
CA SER A 205 2.82 -6.81 15.22
C SER A 205 1.58 -7.61 14.83
N PHE A 206 1.10 -7.32 13.63
CA PHE A 206 0.07 -8.06 12.90
C PHE A 206 0.55 -8.30 11.48
N ARG A 207 -0.08 -9.27 10.81
CA ARG A 207 0.26 -9.63 9.44
C ARG A 207 -0.40 -8.67 8.45
N ALA A 208 0.24 -8.53 7.29
CA ALA A 208 -0.28 -7.87 6.10
C ALA A 208 -0.48 -8.91 5.00
#